data_AF-A0A6G2PPT2-F1
#
_entry.id   AF-A0A6G2PPT2-F1
#
_cell.length_a   1.000
_cell.length_b   1.000
_cell.length_c   1.000
_cell.angle_alpha   90.00
_cell.angle_beta   90.00
_cell.angle_gamma   90.00
#
_symmetry.space_group_name_H-M   'P 1'
#
loop_
_entity.id
_entity.type
_entity.pdbx_description
1 polymer ?
#
loop_
_entity_poly.entity_id
_entity_poly.type
_entity_poly.pdbx_seq_one_letter_code
_entity_poly.pdbx_strand_id
1 'polypeptide(L)'
;MTVSGTHTIKNEYNGECLTEPSSPGMLRTRPCAQAGLADWWDISKVTSLWEPDSLKIRGHQNGRCVSLSTNWPPKCSADQADSSGWDVERQNDGSYRIVAVQRDNHSRQLCLTLRSDNAAISTECASLTGTGNWNAEQRRRQSWTIGS
;
A
#
# COMPACT_ATOMS: atom_id res chain seq x y z
N MET A 1 -8.17 -12.29 -5.75
CA MET A 1 -9.10 -12.05 -4.62
C MET A 1 -9.53 -10.59 -4.65
N THR A 2 -10.80 -10.29 -4.40
CA THR A 2 -11.36 -8.93 -4.54
C THR A 2 -11.45 -8.27 -3.16
N VAL A 3 -10.41 -7.50 -2.79
CA VAL A 3 -10.39 -6.67 -1.56
C VAL A 3 -11.15 -5.37 -1.82
N SER A 4 -12.35 -5.46 -2.38
CA SER A 4 -13.10 -4.28 -2.83
C SER A 4 -13.94 -3.73 -1.69
N GLY A 5 -13.88 -2.41 -1.48
CA GLY A 5 -14.63 -1.74 -0.44
C GLY A 5 -13.80 -0.70 0.29
N THR A 6 -14.37 -0.14 1.34
CA THR A 6 -13.66 0.80 2.21
C THR A 6 -13.03 0.03 3.37
N HIS A 7 -11.73 0.23 3.57
CA HIS A 7 -10.92 -0.58 4.46
C HIS A 7 -9.94 0.25 5.28
N THR A 8 -9.55 -0.24 6.45
CA THR A 8 -8.35 0.23 7.15
C THR A 8 -7.15 -0.61 6.73
N ILE A 9 -5.97 -0.02 6.67
CA ILE A 9 -4.71 -0.71 6.33
C ILE A 9 -3.77 -0.55 7.51
N LYS A 10 -3.50 -1.63 8.26
CA LYS A 10 -2.76 -1.62 9.52
C LYS A 10 -1.40 -2.30 9.37
N ASN A 11 -0.32 -1.71 9.85
CA ASN A 11 1.00 -2.34 9.81
C ASN A 11 1.16 -3.40 10.93
N GLU A 12 1.76 -4.54 10.60
CA GLU A 12 1.97 -5.63 11.57
C GLU A 12 3.11 -5.39 12.56
N TYR A 13 4.01 -4.42 12.31
CA TYR A 13 5.10 -4.09 13.23
C TYR A 13 4.64 -3.21 14.39
N ASN A 14 4.11 -2.01 14.09
CA ASN A 14 3.71 -1.05 15.13
C ASN A 14 2.20 -1.05 15.41
N GLY A 15 1.39 -1.75 14.62
CA GLY A 15 -0.06 -1.79 14.78
C GLY A 15 -0.78 -0.49 14.39
N GLU A 16 -0.10 0.43 13.71
CA GLU A 16 -0.67 1.71 13.29
C GLU A 16 -1.35 1.61 11.93
N CYS A 17 -2.33 2.47 11.70
CA CYS A 17 -3.08 2.56 10.47
C CYS A 17 -2.39 3.52 9.49
N LEU A 18 -2.37 3.12 8.21
CA LEU A 18 -1.94 3.96 7.10
C LEU A 18 -2.94 5.11 6.95
N THR A 19 -2.44 6.34 7.00
CA THR A 19 -3.27 7.53 6.94
C THR A 19 -3.20 8.15 5.56
N GLU A 20 -4.30 8.76 5.14
CA GLU A 20 -4.37 9.57 3.95
C GLU A 20 -3.30 10.67 3.96
N PRO A 21 -2.61 10.89 2.86
CA PRO A 21 -1.67 11.98 2.74
C PRO A 21 -2.42 13.32 2.76
N SER A 22 -2.27 14.07 3.86
CA SER A 22 -2.87 15.40 4.04
C SER A 22 -2.03 16.54 3.41
N SER A 23 -0.80 16.25 3.01
CA SER A 23 0.15 17.18 2.41
C SER A 23 1.07 16.43 1.45
N PRO A 24 1.77 17.10 0.53
CA PRO A 24 2.83 16.45 -0.20
C PRO A 24 3.91 15.91 0.75
N GLY A 25 4.37 14.70 0.49
CA GLY A 25 5.28 13.95 1.37
C GLY A 25 4.76 12.55 1.68
N MET A 26 5.64 11.75 2.29
CA MET A 26 5.48 10.32 2.56
C MET A 26 4.12 9.97 3.19
N LEU A 27 3.62 8.78 2.85
CA LEU A 27 2.49 8.16 3.53
C LEU A 27 2.80 8.03 5.02
N ARG A 28 1.85 8.36 5.89
CA ARG A 28 2.07 8.34 7.34
C ARG A 28 1.34 7.18 8.00
N THR A 29 1.75 6.84 9.20
CA THR A 29 0.97 5.97 10.07
C THR A 29 0.57 6.70 11.34
N ARG A 30 -0.55 6.28 11.94
CA ARG A 30 -1.02 6.77 13.25
C ARG A 30 -1.72 5.66 14.02
N PRO A 31 -1.84 5.76 15.35
CA PRO A 31 -2.62 4.81 16.12
C PRO A 31 -4.05 4.71 15.58
N CYS A 32 -4.50 3.49 15.26
CA CYS A 32 -5.82 3.25 14.66
C CYS A 32 -7.00 3.72 15.54
N ALA A 33 -6.78 3.97 16.84
CA ALA A 33 -7.80 4.54 17.73
C ALA A 33 -7.94 6.07 17.60
N GLN A 34 -6.89 6.74 17.11
CA GLN A 34 -6.88 8.17 16.79
C GLN A 34 -7.18 8.43 15.32
N ALA A 35 -7.27 7.36 14.54
CA ALA A 35 -7.60 7.35 13.14
C ALA A 35 -9.09 7.66 12.92
N GLY A 36 -9.38 8.59 12.01
CA GLY A 36 -10.73 8.97 11.60
C GLY A 36 -11.02 8.48 10.18
N LEU A 37 -11.94 9.15 9.47
CA LEU A 37 -12.20 8.87 8.05
C LEU A 37 -10.96 9.03 7.16
N ALA A 38 -9.94 9.74 7.64
CA ALA A 38 -8.65 9.91 6.96
C ALA A 38 -7.79 8.62 6.95
N ASP A 39 -8.24 7.53 7.55
CA ASP A 39 -7.49 6.26 7.63
C ASP A 39 -8.23 5.12 6.90
N TRP A 40 -9.31 5.50 6.21
CA TRP A 40 -10.17 4.64 5.43
C TRP A 40 -9.77 4.75 3.96
N TRP A 41 -9.63 3.60 3.31
CA TRP A 41 -9.15 3.48 1.95
C TRP A 41 -10.17 2.73 1.12
N ASP A 42 -10.65 3.36 0.05
CA ASP A 42 -11.42 2.70 -0.99
C ASP A 42 -10.46 1.90 -1.87
N ILE A 43 -10.52 0.58 -1.75
CA ILE A 43 -9.73 -0.34 -2.57
C ILE A 43 -10.62 -0.86 -3.70
N SER A 44 -10.15 -0.76 -4.94
CA SER A 44 -10.88 -1.24 -6.12
C SER A 44 -9.93 -1.83 -7.15
N LYS A 45 -10.44 -2.67 -8.06
CA LYS A 45 -9.67 -3.09 -9.23
C LYS A 45 -9.38 -1.90 -10.15
N VAL A 46 -8.23 -1.94 -10.80
CA VAL A 46 -7.90 -1.04 -11.92
C VAL A 46 -8.70 -1.49 -13.15
N THR A 47 -9.33 -0.56 -13.86
CA THR A 47 -10.15 -0.83 -15.07
C THR A 47 -9.34 -0.75 -16.37
N SER A 48 -8.01 -0.66 -16.28
CA SER A 48 -7.11 -0.59 -17.43
C SER A 48 -6.93 -1.95 -18.08
N LEU A 49 -6.96 -1.97 -19.41
CA LEU A 49 -6.66 -3.16 -20.22
C LEU A 49 -5.21 -3.64 -20.06
N TRP A 50 -4.31 -2.75 -19.64
CA TRP A 50 -2.89 -3.04 -19.47
C TRP A 50 -2.57 -3.68 -18.12
N GLU A 51 -3.46 -3.52 -17.14
CA GLU A 51 -3.24 -3.92 -15.74
C GLU A 51 -4.52 -4.46 -15.06
N PRO A 52 -5.14 -5.54 -15.59
CA PRO A 52 -6.46 -6.00 -15.15
C PRO A 52 -6.50 -6.60 -13.73
N ASP A 53 -5.33 -6.91 -13.17
CA ASP A 53 -5.18 -7.54 -11.85
C ASP A 53 -4.68 -6.59 -10.76
N SER A 54 -4.25 -5.37 -11.13
CA SER A 54 -3.80 -4.35 -10.18
C SER A 54 -4.95 -3.78 -9.36
N LEU A 55 -4.66 -3.36 -8.14
CA LEU A 55 -5.56 -2.63 -7.27
C LEU A 55 -5.20 -1.14 -7.20
N LYS A 56 -6.23 -0.36 -6.97
CA LYS A 56 -6.16 1.07 -6.69
C LYS A 56 -6.52 1.26 -5.22
N ILE A 57 -5.66 2.00 -4.51
CA ILE A 57 -5.85 2.36 -3.11
C ILE A 57 -6.10 3.86 -3.06
N ARG A 58 -7.36 4.24 -2.82
CA ARG A 58 -7.84 5.63 -2.84
C ARG A 58 -8.22 6.07 -1.43
N GLY A 59 -7.75 7.23 -0.98
CA GLY A 59 -8.22 7.84 0.26
C GLY A 59 -9.72 8.09 0.18
N HIS A 60 -10.47 7.57 1.15
CA HIS A 60 -11.92 7.70 1.22
C HIS A 60 -12.37 9.17 1.33
N GLN A 61 -11.66 9.97 2.13
CA GLN A 61 -11.99 11.38 2.39
C GLN A 61 -11.46 12.31 1.29
N ASN A 62 -10.17 12.24 0.95
CA ASN A 62 -9.56 13.18 0.01
C ASN A 62 -9.65 12.74 -1.47
N GLY A 63 -10.04 11.49 -1.73
CA GLY A 63 -10.16 10.91 -3.07
C GLY A 63 -8.85 10.79 -3.84
N ARG A 64 -7.71 10.86 -3.16
CA ARG A 64 -6.37 10.80 -3.76
C ARG A 64 -5.78 9.41 -3.65
N CYS A 65 -4.96 9.07 -4.64
CA CYS A 65 -4.41 7.72 -4.75
C CYS A 65 -3.06 7.64 -4.06
N VAL A 66 -2.79 6.49 -3.45
CA VAL A 66 -1.44 6.13 -3.05
C VAL A 66 -0.59 6.05 -4.32
N SER A 67 0.49 6.85 -4.40
CA SER A 67 1.33 6.95 -5.60
C SER A 67 2.80 6.79 -5.27
N LEU A 68 3.55 6.23 -6.23
CA LEU A 68 4.98 5.95 -6.14
C LEU A 68 5.86 7.11 -6.59
N SER A 69 5.36 7.90 -7.53
CA SER A 69 6.16 8.79 -8.37
C SER A 69 6.08 10.25 -7.95
N THR A 70 5.17 10.59 -7.05
CA THR A 70 4.86 11.98 -6.76
C THR A 70 4.81 12.25 -5.27
N ASN A 71 5.53 13.30 -4.85
CA ASN A 71 5.37 13.86 -3.52
C ASN A 71 3.94 14.33 -3.28
N TRP A 72 3.17 14.65 -4.32
CA TRP A 72 1.77 15.06 -4.20
C TRP A 72 0.84 13.92 -4.65
N PRO A 73 0.00 13.35 -3.77
CA PRO A 73 -0.88 12.23 -4.11
C PRO A 73 -1.80 12.65 -5.26
N PRO A 74 -1.79 11.98 -6.42
CA PRO A 74 -2.56 12.43 -7.57
C PRO A 74 -4.06 12.26 -7.28
N LYS A 75 -4.88 13.07 -7.95
CA LYS A 75 -6.33 12.78 -7.99
C LYS A 75 -6.51 11.40 -8.59
N CYS A 76 -7.28 10.54 -7.93
CA CYS A 76 -7.58 9.21 -8.44
C CYS A 76 -8.39 9.28 -9.74
N SER A 77 -7.73 9.19 -10.91
CA SER A 77 -8.44 8.96 -12.18
C SER A 77 -8.83 7.48 -12.31
N ALA A 78 -9.75 7.18 -13.23
CA ALA A 78 -10.15 5.79 -13.53
C ALA A 78 -8.98 4.99 -14.14
N ASP A 79 -8.13 5.65 -14.93
CA ASP A 79 -7.11 5.01 -15.78
C ASP A 79 -5.70 5.06 -15.19
N GLN A 80 -5.56 5.32 -13.88
CA GLN A 80 -4.27 5.63 -13.24
C GLN A 80 -3.34 4.42 -12.99
N ALA A 81 -3.45 3.41 -13.86
CA ALA A 81 -2.65 2.19 -13.90
C ALA A 81 -1.14 2.52 -13.98
N ASP A 82 -0.76 3.40 -14.90
CA ASP A 82 0.63 3.53 -15.36
C ASP A 82 1.67 4.01 -14.32
N SER A 83 1.28 4.46 -13.12
CA SER A 83 2.25 4.86 -12.07
C SER A 83 1.76 4.72 -10.62
N SER A 84 0.57 4.15 -10.41
CA SER A 84 -0.08 4.09 -9.09
C SER A 84 -0.82 2.77 -8.84
N GLY A 85 -0.58 1.74 -9.67
CA GLY A 85 -1.08 0.39 -9.45
C GLY A 85 -0.37 -0.31 -8.29
N TRP A 86 -1.15 -0.96 -7.42
CA TRP A 86 -0.66 -1.74 -6.29
C TRP A 86 -1.16 -3.18 -6.41
N ASP A 87 -0.24 -4.14 -6.27
CA ASP A 87 -0.58 -5.52 -6.04
C ASP A 87 -0.73 -5.76 -4.54
N VAL A 88 -1.75 -6.52 -4.16
CA VAL A 88 -1.98 -6.93 -2.77
C VAL A 88 -1.88 -8.45 -2.72
N GLU A 89 -0.87 -8.93 -2.03
CA GLU A 89 -0.55 -10.34 -1.95
C GLU A 89 -0.85 -10.86 -0.56
N ARG A 90 -1.72 -11.85 -0.46
CA ARG A 90 -2.04 -12.48 0.82
C ARG A 90 -0.90 -13.40 1.26
N GLN A 91 -0.43 -13.22 2.48
CA GLN A 91 0.58 -14.05 3.12
C GLN A 91 -0.05 -15.26 3.83
N ASN A 92 0.75 -16.27 4.15
CA ASN A 92 0.30 -17.51 4.81
C ASN A 92 -0.29 -17.27 6.22
N ASP A 93 0.12 -16.19 6.88
CA ASP A 93 -0.40 -15.78 8.19
C ASP A 93 -1.71 -14.97 8.10
N GLY A 94 -2.22 -14.75 6.87
CA GLY A 94 -3.45 -14.00 6.62
C GLY A 94 -3.26 -12.49 6.48
N SER A 95 -2.06 -11.96 6.75
CA SER A 95 -1.71 -10.57 6.45
C SER A 95 -1.54 -10.34 4.95
N TYR A 96 -1.40 -9.09 4.53
CA TYR A 96 -1.20 -8.71 3.14
C TYR A 96 0.12 -7.96 2.94
N ARG A 97 0.81 -8.22 1.85
CA ARG A 97 1.91 -7.38 1.35
C ARG A 97 1.34 -6.44 0.31
N ILE A 98 1.60 -5.15 0.48
CA ILE A 98 1.22 -4.12 -0.50
C ILE A 98 2.46 -3.82 -1.35
N VAL A 99 2.44 -4.34 -2.56
CA VAL A 99 3.54 -4.24 -3.53
C VAL A 99 3.17 -3.19 -4.55
N ALA A 100 3.98 -2.16 -4.64
CA ALA A 100 3.83 -1.15 -5.64
C ALA A 100 4.40 -1.67 -6.97
N VAL A 101 3.62 -1.51 -8.03
CA VAL A 101 4.02 -1.95 -9.35
C VAL A 101 4.54 -0.74 -10.11
N GLN A 102 5.83 -0.41 -9.95
CA GLN A 102 6.51 0.50 -10.90
C GLN A 102 7.15 -0.37 -11.98
N ARG A 103 6.48 -0.52 -13.13
CA ARG A 103 6.99 -1.31 -14.27
C ARG A 103 7.61 -0.43 -15.35
N ASP A 104 8.31 0.63 -14.96
CA ASP A 104 9.38 1.18 -15.76
C ASP A 104 10.57 0.21 -15.72
N ASN A 105 10.46 -0.85 -16.52
CA ASN A 105 11.38 -1.99 -16.64
C ASN A 105 11.14 -3.08 -15.56
N HIS A 106 10.70 -4.26 -16.01
CA HIS A 106 10.17 -5.44 -15.28
C HIS A 106 11.00 -6.04 -14.11
N SER A 107 12.03 -5.37 -13.60
CA SER A 107 13.01 -5.91 -12.65
C SER A 107 13.04 -5.22 -11.27
N ARG A 108 12.27 -4.16 -11.03
CA ARG A 108 12.23 -3.47 -9.73
C ARG A 108 10.85 -3.55 -9.11
N GLN A 109 10.65 -4.50 -8.19
CA GLN A 109 9.49 -4.49 -7.31
C GLN A 109 9.70 -3.43 -6.23
N LEU A 110 8.71 -2.57 -6.01
CA LEU A 110 8.67 -1.64 -4.90
C LEU A 110 7.62 -2.12 -3.91
N CYS A 111 7.80 -1.86 -2.62
CA CYS A 111 6.88 -2.33 -1.58
C CYS A 111 6.69 -1.24 -0.53
N LEU A 112 5.48 -1.22 0.02
CA LEU A 112 5.16 -0.37 1.15
C LEU A 112 5.81 -0.96 2.41
N THR A 113 6.70 -0.19 3.03
CA THR A 113 7.41 -0.57 4.25
C THR A 113 7.24 0.49 5.32
N LEU A 114 7.18 0.10 6.58
CA LEU A 114 7.23 1.03 7.69
C LEU A 114 8.69 1.42 8.01
N ARG A 115 9.02 2.71 7.89
CA ARG A 115 10.28 3.30 8.35
C ARG A 115 10.02 4.28 9.48
N SER A 116 10.49 3.92 10.68
CA SER A 116 10.16 4.62 11.93
C SER A 116 8.63 4.71 12.10
N ASP A 117 8.06 5.90 11.95
CA ASP A 117 6.62 6.19 12.13
C ASP A 117 5.92 6.59 10.82
N ASN A 118 6.59 6.36 9.68
CA ASN A 118 6.04 6.68 8.36
C ASN A 118 6.06 5.46 7.44
N ALA A 119 5.06 5.36 6.58
CA ALA A 119 5.07 4.42 5.49
C ALA A 119 5.92 4.97 4.34
N ALA A 120 6.89 4.18 3.92
CA ALA A 120 7.85 4.50 2.88
C ALA A 120 7.74 3.47 1.76
N ILE A 121 8.18 3.87 0.57
CA ILE A 121 8.36 2.93 -0.53
C ILE A 121 9.80 2.43 -0.48
N SER A 122 9.97 1.11 -0.57
CA SER A 122 11.28 0.45 -0.55
C SER A 122 11.51 -0.32 -1.84
N THR A 123 12.75 -0.29 -2.34
CA THR A 123 13.25 -1.21 -3.38
C THR A 123 13.65 -2.57 -2.81
N GLU A 124 13.74 -2.68 -1.49
CA GLU A 124 14.09 -3.90 -0.78
C GLU A 124 12.82 -4.61 -0.31
N CYS A 125 12.23 -5.40 -1.19
CA CYS A 125 11.02 -6.16 -0.90
C CYS A 125 11.36 -7.57 -0.44
N ALA A 126 10.91 -7.93 0.76
CA ALA A 126 11.13 -9.26 1.31
C ALA A 126 10.46 -10.30 0.40
N SER A 127 11.25 -11.20 -0.20
CA SER A 127 10.76 -12.20 -1.18
C SER A 127 9.64 -13.09 -0.62
N LEU A 128 8.67 -13.41 -1.49
CA LEU A 128 7.57 -14.36 -1.26
C LEU A 128 8.02 -15.80 -1.00
N THR A 129 9.21 -16.18 -1.45
CA THR A 129 9.71 -17.56 -1.39
C THR A 129 10.47 -17.87 -0.11
N GLY A 130 10.59 -16.91 0.82
CA GLY A 130 11.36 -17.08 2.05
C GLY A 130 12.87 -17.20 1.85
N THR A 131 13.38 -17.05 0.62
CA THR A 131 14.82 -17.04 0.34
C THR A 131 15.39 -15.65 0.59
N GLY A 132 16.11 -15.53 1.71
CA GLY A 132 16.82 -14.33 2.16
C GLY A 132 16.90 -14.27 3.68
N ASN A 133 18.01 -13.76 4.22
CA ASN A 133 18.25 -13.57 5.66
C ASN A 133 17.44 -12.39 6.22
N TRP A 134 16.13 -12.34 5.95
CA TRP A 134 15.25 -11.31 6.51
C TRP A 134 14.85 -11.70 7.92
N ASN A 135 15.11 -10.82 8.88
CA ASN A 135 14.69 -11.04 10.26
C ASN A 135 13.16 -10.82 10.41
N ALA A 136 12.58 -11.36 11.48
CA ALA A 136 11.13 -11.31 11.71
C ALA A 136 10.57 -9.86 11.75
N GLU A 137 11.38 -8.90 12.19
CA GLU A 137 11.01 -7.48 12.22
C GLU A 137 10.84 -6.90 10.80
N GLN A 138 11.79 -7.16 9.90
CA GLN A 138 11.70 -6.66 8.51
C GLN A 138 10.45 -7.15 7.79
N ARG A 139 10.04 -8.41 8.04
CA ARG A 139 8.79 -8.96 7.51
C ARG A 139 7.59 -8.21 8.06
N ARG A 140 7.50 -8.05 9.38
CA ARG A 140 6.39 -7.33 10.03
C ARG A 140 6.28 -5.88 9.58
N ARG A 141 7.38 -5.19 9.29
CA ARG A 141 7.38 -3.82 8.76
C ARG A 141 6.81 -3.72 7.34
N GLN A 142 6.82 -4.80 6.56
CA GLN A 142 6.28 -4.86 5.19
C GLN A 142 4.94 -5.60 5.09
N SER A 143 4.45 -6.18 6.19
CA SER A 143 3.15 -6.85 6.28
C SER A 143 2.10 -5.88 6.81
N TRP A 144 0.93 -5.90 6.16
CA TRP A 144 -0.19 -5.01 6.39
C TRP A 144 -1.48 -5.82 6.48
N THR A 145 -2.27 -5.67 7.53
CA THR A 145 -3.63 -6.21 7.58
C THR A 145 -4.60 -5.23 6.94
N ILE A 146 -5.49 -5.74 6.07
CA ILE A 146 -6.57 -4.97 5.48
C ILE A 146 -7.86 -5.34 6.22
N GLY A 147 -8.34 -4.41 7.03
CA GLY A 147 -9.54 -4.57 7.86
C GLY A 147 -10.76 -3.90 7.22
N SER A 148 -11.95 -4.42 7.52
CA SER A 148 -13.24 -3.75 7.30
C SER A 148 -13.57 -2.80 8.44
#